data_AF-A0A179DP83-F1
#
_entry.id   AF-A0A179DP83-F1
#
_cell.length_a   1.000
_cell.length_b   1.000
_cell.length_c   1.000
_cell.angle_alpha   90.00
_cell.angle_beta   90.00
_cell.angle_gamma   90.00
#
_symmetry.space_group_name_H-M   'P 1'
#
loop_
_entity.id
_entity.type
_entity.pdbx_description
1 polymer ?
#
loop_
_entity_poly.entity_id
_entity_poly.type
_entity_poly.pdbx_seq_one_letter_code
_entity_poly.pdbx_strand_id
1 'polypeptide(L)'
;MDLEFKEKVYQYGLSLLLDKQSNLQKEIAALRDGIANDSKSSMGDKYETSREMSQQEINRLEQQFAINQQHLFNLKNLAFQNRSPQILLGSLVVTNIGSFFITVSLGEVKIENQSVFMISPGSPIGKLLIGKNVGDNFEMNKKLINIIAIF
;
A
#
# COMPACT_ATOMS: atom_id res chain seq x y z
N MET A 1 -11.68 15.53 -9.98
CA MET A 1 -11.40 14.96 -8.65
C MET A 1 -11.91 15.92 -7.60
N ASP A 2 -12.45 15.38 -6.52
CA ASP A 2 -13.03 16.08 -5.39
C ASP A 2 -12.91 15.21 -4.11
N LEU A 3 -13.58 15.64 -3.02
CA LEU A 3 -13.61 14.91 -1.75
C LEU A 3 -14.29 13.54 -1.84
N GLU A 4 -15.35 13.40 -2.64
CA GLU A 4 -16.03 12.12 -2.84
C GLU A 4 -15.11 11.13 -3.56
N PHE A 5 -14.42 11.60 -4.59
CA PHE A 5 -13.44 10.78 -5.30
C PHE A 5 -12.27 10.37 -4.40
N LYS A 6 -11.78 11.26 -3.53
CA LYS A 6 -10.77 10.93 -2.51
C LYS A 6 -11.25 9.82 -1.57
N GLU A 7 -12.51 9.85 -1.15
CA GLU A 7 -13.10 8.79 -0.34
C GLU A 7 -13.16 7.46 -1.11
N LYS A 8 -13.53 7.47 -2.39
CA LYS A 8 -13.49 6.26 -3.25
C LYS A 8 -12.08 5.67 -3.34
N VAL A 9 -11.05 6.50 -3.53
CA VAL A 9 -9.64 6.07 -3.54
C VAL A 9 -9.25 5.43 -2.22
N TYR A 10 -9.64 6.03 -1.11
CA TYR A 10 -9.39 5.48 0.22
C TYR A 10 -10.07 4.12 0.43
N GLN A 11 -11.36 4.00 0.11
CA GLN A 11 -12.11 2.75 0.27
C GLN A 11 -11.53 1.64 -0.61
N TYR A 12 -11.12 1.97 -1.83
CA TYR A 12 -10.45 1.02 -2.71
C TYR A 12 -9.08 0.58 -2.17
N GLY A 13 -8.27 1.52 -1.65
CA GLY A 13 -7.01 1.18 -0.99
C GLY A 13 -7.21 0.27 0.23
N LEU A 14 -8.28 0.51 0.99
CA LEU A 14 -8.66 -0.31 2.13
C LEU A 14 -9.07 -1.72 1.70
N SER A 15 -9.89 -1.86 0.65
CA SER A 15 -10.30 -3.17 0.14
C SER A 15 -9.11 -3.98 -0.37
N LEU A 16 -8.19 -3.35 -1.13
CA LEU A 16 -6.96 -4.00 -1.59
C LEU A 16 -6.12 -4.58 -0.44
N LEU A 17 -5.97 -3.82 0.65
CA LEU A 17 -5.22 -4.27 1.81
C LEU A 17 -5.91 -5.41 2.56
N LEU A 18 -7.24 -5.37 2.67
CA LEU A 18 -8.04 -6.43 3.30
C LEU A 18 -8.01 -7.72 2.48
N ASP A 19 -8.15 -7.63 1.16
CA ASP A 19 -8.06 -8.77 0.26
C ASP A 19 -6.67 -9.41 0.33
N LYS A 20 -5.61 -8.58 0.29
CA LYS A 20 -4.23 -9.04 0.48
C LYS A 20 -4.03 -9.71 1.84
N GLN A 21 -4.60 -9.14 2.91
CA GLN A 21 -4.52 -9.73 4.24
C GLN A 21 -5.14 -11.13 4.27
N SER A 22 -6.34 -11.29 3.69
CA SER A 22 -7.06 -12.56 3.62
C SER A 22 -6.28 -13.60 2.81
N ASN A 23 -5.71 -13.21 1.67
CA ASN A 23 -4.93 -14.12 0.82
C ASN A 23 -3.67 -14.62 1.52
N LEU A 24 -2.91 -13.72 2.17
CA LEU A 24 -1.72 -14.10 2.95
C LEU A 24 -2.06 -15.08 4.09
N GLN A 25 -3.18 -14.86 4.79
CA GLN A 25 -3.64 -15.79 5.84
C GLN A 25 -3.96 -17.18 5.29
N LYS A 26 -4.64 -17.25 4.14
CA LYS A 26 -4.97 -18.52 3.48
C LYS A 26 -3.71 -19.26 3.04
N GLU A 27 -2.75 -18.55 2.46
CA GLU A 27 -1.49 -19.13 2.00
C GLU A 27 -0.65 -19.68 3.14
N ILE A 28 -0.51 -18.93 4.24
CA ILE A 28 0.17 -19.38 5.46
C ILE A 28 -0.53 -20.62 6.04
N ALA A 29 -1.86 -20.63 6.13
CA ALA A 29 -2.61 -21.78 6.64
C ALA A 29 -2.40 -23.02 5.77
N ALA A 30 -2.47 -22.89 4.45
CA ALA A 30 -2.25 -23.99 3.51
C ALA A 30 -0.85 -24.61 3.64
N LEU A 31 0.20 -23.79 3.80
CA LEU A 31 1.57 -24.30 4.01
C LEU A 31 1.71 -25.03 5.35
N ARG A 32 1.10 -24.51 6.42
CA ARG A 32 1.12 -25.17 7.74
C ARG A 32 0.39 -26.52 7.72
N ASP A 33 -0.74 -26.59 7.04
CA ASP A 33 -1.49 -27.83 6.86
C ASP A 33 -0.72 -28.85 6.02
N GLY A 34 0.00 -28.39 4.99
CA GLY A 34 0.91 -29.22 4.18
C GLY A 34 2.00 -29.87 5.03
N ILE A 35 2.70 -29.08 5.84
CA ILE A 35 3.74 -29.59 6.76
C ILE A 35 3.16 -30.63 7.74
N ALA A 36 1.96 -30.37 8.28
CA ALA A 36 1.31 -31.27 9.23
C ALA A 36 0.92 -32.61 8.59
N ASN A 37 0.45 -32.60 7.34
CA ASN A 37 0.05 -33.81 6.62
C ASN A 37 1.26 -34.62 6.13
N ASP A 38 2.33 -33.97 5.68
CA ASP A 38 3.57 -34.64 5.26
C ASP A 38 4.28 -35.33 6.44
N SER A 39 4.14 -34.79 7.66
CA SER A 39 4.73 -35.38 8.87
C SER A 39 4.17 -36.75 9.26
N LYS A 40 3.01 -37.16 8.71
CA LYS A 40 2.38 -38.46 8.98
C LYS A 40 2.81 -39.58 8.02
N SER A 41 3.53 -39.28 6.93
CA SER A 41 3.93 -40.25 5.89
C SER A 41 5.45 -40.43 5.85
N SER A 42 6.02 -41.20 6.80
CA SER A 42 7.45 -41.21 7.14
C SER A 42 8.34 -42.13 6.27
N MET A 43 9.41 -41.57 5.67
CA MET A 43 10.65 -42.25 5.19
C MET A 43 11.85 -41.24 5.07
N GLY A 44 12.64 -41.00 6.13
CA GLY A 44 14.07 -40.56 6.07
C GLY A 44 14.46 -39.08 5.72
N ASP A 45 15.77 -38.79 5.76
CA ASP A 45 16.48 -37.48 5.68
C ASP A 45 16.07 -36.48 4.57
N LYS A 46 15.33 -36.91 3.55
CA LYS A 46 14.90 -36.04 2.43
C LYS A 46 13.83 -35.01 2.83
N TYR A 47 13.16 -35.22 3.96
CA TYR A 47 12.08 -34.36 4.46
C TYR A 47 12.57 -33.14 5.23
N GLU A 48 13.78 -33.15 5.80
CA GLU A 48 14.29 -32.00 6.56
C GLU A 48 14.40 -30.76 5.67
N THR A 49 14.99 -30.88 4.49
CA THR A 49 15.12 -29.76 3.55
C THR A 49 13.76 -29.23 3.04
N SER A 50 12.80 -30.12 2.74
CA SER A 50 11.48 -29.72 2.24
C SER A 50 10.65 -28.99 3.30
N ARG A 51 10.78 -29.42 4.56
CA ARG A 51 10.17 -28.77 5.72
C ARG A 51 10.83 -27.43 6.02
N GLU A 52 12.15 -27.35 5.97
CA GLU A 52 12.90 -26.11 6.14
C GLU A 52 12.52 -25.07 5.08
N MET A 53 12.42 -25.47 3.80
CA MET A 53 11.97 -24.58 2.73
C MET A 53 10.55 -24.07 2.97
N SER A 54 9.62 -24.95 3.37
CA SER A 54 8.24 -24.55 3.69
C SER A 54 8.18 -23.59 4.88
N GLN A 55 9.04 -23.79 5.89
CA GLN A 55 9.14 -22.88 7.03
C GLN A 55 9.73 -21.52 6.66
N GLN A 56 10.76 -21.49 5.80
CA GLN A 56 11.30 -20.25 5.26
C GLN A 56 10.24 -19.46 4.50
N GLU A 57 9.42 -20.14 3.72
CA GLU A 57 8.32 -19.52 2.99
C GLU A 57 7.23 -18.98 3.92
N ILE A 58 6.83 -19.73 4.95
CA ILE A 58 5.92 -19.25 6.00
C ILE A 58 6.47 -17.97 6.64
N ASN A 59 7.75 -17.95 7.02
CA ASN A 59 8.38 -16.78 7.63
C ASN A 59 8.34 -15.56 6.69
N ARG A 60 8.57 -15.77 5.39
CA ARG A 60 8.49 -14.72 4.36
C ARG A 60 7.07 -14.17 4.24
N LEU A 61 6.06 -15.02 4.24
CA LEU A 61 4.65 -14.62 4.17
C LEU A 61 4.20 -13.90 5.45
N GLU A 62 4.66 -14.34 6.62
CA GLU A 62 4.38 -13.68 7.90
C GLU A 62 4.98 -12.26 7.95
N GLN A 63 6.18 -12.05 7.43
CA GLN A 63 6.77 -10.72 7.28
C GLN A 63 5.91 -9.82 6.38
N GLN A 64 5.44 -10.35 5.23
CA GLN A 64 4.53 -9.61 4.35
C GLN A 64 3.20 -9.30 5.02
N PHE A 65 2.66 -10.24 5.80
CA PHE A 65 1.43 -10.06 6.56
C PHE A 65 1.58 -8.96 7.61
N ALA A 66 2.69 -8.94 8.36
CA ALA A 66 2.99 -7.89 9.33
C ALA A 66 3.08 -6.50 8.68
N ILE A 67 3.77 -6.38 7.53
CA ILE A 67 3.84 -5.14 6.76
C ILE A 67 2.44 -4.69 6.31
N ASN A 68 1.63 -5.62 5.79
CA ASN A 68 0.26 -5.33 5.37
C ASN A 68 -0.64 -4.87 6.52
N GLN A 69 -0.49 -5.47 7.72
CA GLN A 69 -1.17 -5.00 8.92
C GLN A 69 -0.77 -3.58 9.30
N GLN A 70 0.52 -3.24 9.22
CA GLN A 70 0.98 -1.88 9.47
C GLN A 70 0.37 -0.89 8.46
N HIS A 71 0.25 -1.28 7.18
CA HIS A 71 -0.42 -0.46 6.18
C HIS A 71 -1.91 -0.26 6.48
N LEU A 72 -2.62 -1.32 6.88
CA LEU A 72 -4.03 -1.22 7.31
C LEU A 72 -4.20 -0.29 8.49
N PHE A 73 -3.33 -0.44 9.51
CA PHE A 73 -3.35 0.44 10.68
C PHE A 73 -3.11 1.89 10.29
N ASN A 74 -2.08 2.16 9.49
CA ASN A 74 -1.75 3.52 9.06
C ASN A 74 -2.88 4.14 8.22
N LEU A 75 -3.47 3.38 7.30
CA LEU A 75 -4.55 3.85 6.44
C LEU A 75 -5.82 4.14 7.27
N LYS A 76 -6.23 3.23 8.16
CA LYS A 76 -7.43 3.41 9.00
C LYS A 76 -7.31 4.57 9.99
N ASN A 77 -6.10 4.88 10.43
CA ASN A 77 -5.83 5.99 11.35
C ASN A 77 -5.63 7.34 10.65
N LEU A 78 -5.85 7.42 9.33
CA LEU A 78 -5.81 8.69 8.62
C LEU A 78 -6.95 9.59 9.10
N ALA A 79 -6.59 10.78 9.57
CA ALA A 79 -7.56 11.85 9.75
C ALA A 79 -7.97 12.39 8.38
N PHE A 80 -9.22 12.15 7.97
CA PHE A 80 -9.82 12.83 6.84
C PHE A 80 -10.04 14.31 7.19
N GLN A 81 -9.02 15.13 6.98
CA GLN A 81 -9.19 16.57 7.03
C GLN A 81 -9.90 17.02 5.76
N ASN A 82 -11.05 17.68 5.94
CA ASN A 82 -11.91 18.05 4.82
C ASN A 82 -11.26 19.09 3.89
N ARG A 83 -10.40 19.98 4.42
CA ARG A 83 -9.61 20.94 3.63
C ARG A 83 -8.36 21.34 4.40
N SER A 84 -7.20 21.19 3.77
CA SER A 84 -5.94 21.80 4.21
C SER A 84 -5.37 22.60 3.04
N PRO A 85 -4.89 23.84 3.26
CA PRO A 85 -4.20 24.59 2.21
C PRO A 85 -2.87 23.92 1.82
N GLN A 86 -2.32 23.12 2.73
CA GLN A 86 -1.03 22.47 2.63
C GLN A 86 -1.20 20.95 2.41
N ILE A 87 -0.34 20.35 1.59
CA ILE A 87 -0.28 18.90 1.37
C ILE A 87 0.21 18.22 2.64
N LEU A 88 -0.60 17.32 3.19
CA LEU A 88 -0.34 16.54 4.39
C LEU A 88 -0.58 15.05 4.13
N LEU A 89 -0.32 14.23 5.14
CA LEU A 89 -0.75 12.84 5.13
C LEU A 89 -2.28 12.78 5.02
N GLY A 90 -2.79 11.99 4.07
CA GLY A 90 -4.20 11.93 3.73
C GLY A 90 -4.66 12.94 2.68
N SER A 91 -3.76 13.73 2.07
CA SER A 91 -4.13 14.64 0.98
C SER A 91 -4.17 13.92 -0.37
N LEU A 92 -5.23 14.19 -1.15
CA LEU A 92 -5.27 13.87 -2.58
C LEU A 92 -4.80 15.11 -3.36
N VAL A 93 -3.71 14.95 -4.10
CA VAL A 93 -3.01 16.03 -4.79
C VAL A 93 -3.13 15.82 -6.29
N VAL A 94 -3.61 16.83 -7.00
CA VAL A 94 -3.63 16.87 -8.46
C VAL A 94 -2.48 17.73 -8.94
N THR A 95 -1.66 17.18 -9.82
CA THR A 95 -0.56 17.90 -10.46
C THR A 95 -0.69 17.83 -11.99
N ASN A 96 0.13 18.62 -12.70
CA ASN A 96 0.20 18.57 -14.16
C ASN A 96 0.72 17.23 -14.73
N ILE A 97 1.32 16.36 -13.91
CA ILE A 97 1.87 15.07 -14.37
C ILE A 97 1.05 13.86 -13.91
N GLY A 98 0.03 14.07 -13.08
CA GLY A 98 -0.77 13.00 -12.49
C GLY A 98 -1.31 13.35 -11.11
N SER A 99 -2.05 12.41 -10.55
CA SER A 99 -2.68 12.55 -9.24
C SER A 99 -2.06 11.60 -8.22
N PHE A 100 -1.86 12.10 -7.00
CA PHE A 100 -1.15 11.41 -5.94
C PHE A 100 -1.97 11.46 -4.66
N PHE A 101 -2.12 10.32 -4.00
CA PHE A 101 -2.75 10.24 -2.69
C PHE A 101 -1.69 9.93 -1.64
N ILE A 102 -1.39 10.90 -0.77
CA ILE A 102 -0.28 10.83 0.17
C ILE A 102 -0.68 10.00 1.39
N THR A 103 -0.47 8.68 1.34
CA THR A 103 -0.92 7.72 2.35
C THR A 103 0.06 6.56 2.49
N VAL A 104 -0.40 5.32 2.33
CA VAL A 104 0.42 4.12 2.24
C VAL A 104 0.77 3.86 0.76
N SER A 105 1.91 3.22 0.53
CA SER A 105 2.37 2.94 -0.83
C SER A 105 1.65 1.72 -1.40
N LEU A 106 0.59 1.94 -2.19
CA LEU A 106 -0.15 0.89 -2.90
C LEU A 106 0.03 0.95 -4.42
N GLY A 107 0.81 1.91 -4.91
CA GLY A 107 1.08 2.04 -6.35
C GLY A 107 -0.07 2.73 -7.09
N GLU A 108 -0.21 2.42 -8.38
CA GLU A 108 -1.27 3.00 -9.21
C GLU A 108 -2.62 2.31 -8.94
N VAL A 109 -3.62 3.12 -8.67
CA VAL A 109 -5.02 2.74 -8.51
C VAL A 109 -5.85 3.40 -9.59
N LYS A 110 -6.72 2.64 -10.25
CA LYS A 110 -7.61 3.14 -11.30
C LYS A 110 -9.05 3.09 -10.83
N ILE A 111 -9.68 4.26 -10.72
CA ILE A 111 -11.07 4.42 -10.29
C ILE A 111 -11.76 5.36 -11.27
N GLU A 112 -12.91 4.97 -11.81
CA GLU A 112 -13.70 5.80 -12.73
C GLU A 112 -12.88 6.35 -13.92
N ASN A 113 -12.03 5.49 -14.51
CA ASN A 113 -11.06 5.84 -15.57
C ASN A 113 -9.99 6.89 -15.19
N GLN A 114 -9.84 7.23 -13.91
CA GLN A 114 -8.79 8.10 -13.42
C GLN A 114 -7.73 7.30 -12.68
N SER A 115 -6.47 7.51 -13.04
CA SER A 115 -5.32 6.94 -12.34
C SER A 115 -4.86 7.84 -11.19
N VAL A 116 -4.69 7.24 -10.02
CA VAL A 116 -4.13 7.87 -8.82
C VAL A 116 -3.02 7.01 -8.27
N PHE A 117 -1.88 7.62 -7.97
CA PHE A 117 -0.79 6.93 -7.30
C PHE A 117 -0.92 7.08 -5.79
N MET A 118 -1.19 5.98 -5.09
CA MET A 118 -1.14 5.93 -3.63
C MET A 118 0.31 5.77 -3.19
N ILE A 119 0.87 6.81 -2.58
CA ILE A 119 2.31 6.89 -2.26
C ILE A 119 2.52 7.25 -0.79
N SER A 120 3.64 6.78 -0.23
CA SER A 120 4.04 7.20 1.11
C SER A 120 4.64 8.61 1.12
N PRO A 121 4.50 9.36 2.24
CA PRO A 121 5.20 10.63 2.41
C PRO A 121 6.73 10.49 2.35
N GLY A 122 7.25 9.29 2.63
CA GLY A 122 8.69 8.98 2.54
C GLY A 122 9.20 8.68 1.12
N SER A 123 8.32 8.58 0.12
CA SER A 123 8.73 8.35 -1.28
C SER A 123 9.45 9.58 -1.87
N PRO A 124 10.28 9.43 -2.94
CA PRO A 124 11.02 10.55 -3.51
C PRO A 124 10.13 11.76 -3.87
N ILE A 125 8.99 11.51 -4.52
CA ILE A 125 8.03 12.56 -4.84
C ILE A 125 7.21 12.98 -3.61
N GLY A 126 6.87 12.06 -2.71
CA GLY A 126 6.13 12.36 -1.47
C GLY A 126 6.85 13.38 -0.59
N LYS A 127 8.17 13.25 -0.45
CA LYS A 127 9.01 14.21 0.29
C LYS A 127 9.00 15.62 -0.32
N LEU A 128 8.86 15.72 -1.64
CA LEU A 128 8.80 17.00 -2.34
C LEU A 128 7.40 17.60 -2.27
N LEU A 129 6.35 16.79 -2.19
CA LEU A 129 4.96 17.22 -2.13
C LEU A 129 4.54 17.71 -0.74
N ILE A 130 4.92 16.97 0.31
CA ILE A 130 4.54 17.30 1.69
C ILE A 130 4.94 18.75 2.00
N GLY A 131 3.99 19.50 2.55
CA GLY A 131 4.21 20.87 2.98
C GLY A 131 4.01 21.94 1.90
N LYS A 132 3.80 21.57 0.63
CA LYS A 132 3.49 22.52 -0.44
C LYS A 132 2.00 22.88 -0.49
N ASN A 133 1.67 23.97 -1.17
CA ASN A 133 0.31 24.47 -1.36
C ASN A 133 -0.09 24.45 -2.84
N VAL A 134 -1.37 24.72 -3.12
CA VAL A 134 -1.84 24.94 -4.49
C VAL A 134 -1.08 26.11 -5.13
N GLY A 135 -0.62 25.93 -6.37
CA GLY A 135 0.18 26.91 -7.11
C GLY A 135 1.69 26.76 -6.93
N ASP A 136 2.14 26.05 -5.90
CA ASP A 136 3.56 25.74 -5.74
C ASP A 136 4.05 24.81 -6.85
N ASN A 137 5.34 24.91 -7.14
CA ASN A 137 6.02 24.03 -8.08
C ASN A 137 7.34 23.47 -7.51
N PHE A 138 7.85 22.44 -8.16
CA PHE A 138 9.16 21.86 -7.90
C PHE A 138 9.64 21.08 -9.13
N GLU A 139 10.95 20.86 -9.20
CA GLU A 139 11.54 20.03 -10.25
C GLU A 139 11.84 18.63 -9.72
N MET A 140 11.50 17.61 -10.50
CA MET A 140 11.91 16.23 -10.26
C MET A 140 12.25 15.57 -11.59
N ASN A 141 13.41 14.93 -11.69
CA ASN A 141 13.88 14.28 -12.92
C ASN A 141 13.81 15.18 -14.15
N LYS A 142 14.23 16.46 -14.02
CA LYS A 142 14.18 17.48 -15.09
C LYS A 142 12.78 17.84 -15.58
N LYS A 143 11.73 17.51 -14.81
CA LYS A 143 10.35 17.89 -15.10
C LYS A 143 9.84 18.87 -14.04
N LEU A 144 9.27 19.98 -14.48
CA LEU A 144 8.57 20.92 -13.60
C LEU A 144 7.19 20.37 -13.26
N ILE A 145 6.94 20.21 -11.97
CA ILE A 145 5.68 19.71 -11.43
C ILE A 145 4.98 20.87 -10.73
N ASN A 146 3.75 21.14 -11.14
CA ASN A 146 2.89 22.20 -10.60
C ASN A 146 1.74 21.57 -9.84
N ILE A 147 1.46 22.06 -8.65
CA ILE A 147 0.33 21.61 -7.83
C ILE A 147 -0.93 22.38 -8.25
N ILE A 148 -1.89 21.67 -8.82
CA ILE A 148 -3.12 22.25 -9.39
C ILE A 148 -4.24 22.28 -8.33
N ALA A 149 -4.38 21.21 -7.54
CA ALA A 149 -5.43 21.12 -6.52
C ALA A 149 -5.05 20.16 -5.39
N ILE A 150 -5.65 20.38 -4.22
CA ILE A 150 -5.49 19.56 -3.01
C ILE A 150 -6.89 19.29 -2.44
N PHE A 151 -7.19 18.03 -2.13
CA PHE A 151 -8.45 17.55 -1.54
C PHE A 151 -8.22 16.71 -0.30
#